data_AF-A0A9D5Y2V7-F1
#
_entry.id   AF-A0A9D5Y2V7-F1
#
_cell.length_a   1.000
_cell.length_b   1.000
_cell.length_c   1.000
_cell.angle_alpha   90.00
_cell.angle_beta   90.00
_cell.angle_gamma   90.00
#
_symmetry.space_group_name_H-M   'P 1'
#
loop_
_entity.id
_entity.type
_entity.pdbx_description
1 polymer ?
#
loop_
_entity_poly.entity_id
_entity_poly.type
_entity_poly.pdbx_seq_one_letter_code
_entity_poly.pdbx_strand_id
1 'polypeptide(L)' 'MTAWLGVAMDPLLNQQATGDQVLAIHSPGSRIQVWVVPTDEGLVAAREAARLI' A
#
# COMPACT_ATOMS: atom_id res chain seq x y z
N MET A 1 -17.22 0.14 4.36
CA MET A 1 -17.60 1.09 5.44
C MET A 1 -16.40 1.94 5.91
N THR A 2 -15.54 2.45 5.03
CA THR A 2 -14.41 3.34 5.41
C THR A 2 -14.71 4.84 5.19
N ALA A 3 -15.82 5.15 4.51
CA ALA A 3 -16.24 6.50 4.17
C ALA A 3 -16.44 7.42 5.38
N TRP A 4 -16.83 6.90 6.54
CA TRP A 4 -17.03 7.70 7.76
C TRP A 4 -15.70 8.28 8.30
N LEU A 5 -14.56 7.69 7.95
CA LEU A 5 -13.22 8.22 8.25
C LEU A 5 -12.74 9.22 7.19
N GLY A 6 -13.46 9.39 6.07
CA GLY A 6 -13.05 10.23 4.94
C GLY A 6 -12.23 9.50 3.87
N VAL A 7 -12.19 8.16 3.92
CA VAL A 7 -11.63 7.35 2.82
C VAL A 7 -12.62 7.28 1.67
N ALA A 8 -12.15 7.59 0.46
CA ALA A 8 -12.88 7.46 -0.78
C ALA A 8 -12.01 6.69 -1.77
N MET A 9 -12.41 5.47 -2.11
CA MET A 9 -11.64 4.55 -2.96
C MET A 9 -11.82 4.86 -4.45
N ASP A 10 -10.78 4.59 -5.25
CA ASP A 10 -10.91 4.47 -6.71
C ASP A 10 -11.08 2.98 -7.07
N PRO A 11 -12.26 2.55 -7.56
CA PRO A 11 -12.51 1.14 -7.84
C PRO A 11 -11.65 0.55 -8.96
N LEU A 12 -11.20 1.35 -9.93
CA LEU A 12 -10.38 0.88 -11.04
C LEU A 12 -8.94 0.69 -10.59
N LEU A 13 -8.37 1.69 -9.91
CA LEU A 13 -7.01 1.57 -9.37
C LEU A 13 -6.93 0.46 -8.33
N ASN A 14 -7.95 0.30 -7.49
CA ASN A 14 -7.99 -0.80 -6.53
C ASN A 14 -8.02 -2.19 -7.19
N GLN A 15 -8.73 -2.35 -8.31
CA GLN A 15 -8.73 -3.61 -9.07
C GLN A 15 -7.40 -3.87 -9.78
N GLN A 16 -6.71 -2.81 -10.22
CA GLN A 16 -5.40 -2.90 -10.87
C GLN A 16 -4.25 -3.18 -9.89
N ALA A 17 -4.46 -2.96 -8.60
CA ALA A 17 -3.44 -3.14 -7.58
C ALA A 17 -3.16 -4.63 -7.31
N THR A 18 -2.28 -5.23 -8.13
CA THR A 18 -1.91 -6.66 -8.05
C THR A 18 -0.81 -6.99 -7.04
N GLY A 19 -0.27 -5.99 -6.33
CA GLY A 19 0.71 -6.18 -5.25
C GLY A 19 2.18 -6.23 -5.70
N ASP A 20 2.45 -5.96 -6.97
CA ASP A 20 3.77 -5.93 -7.60
C ASP A 20 4.39 -4.53 -7.69
N GLN A 21 3.56 -3.50 -7.55
CA GLN A 21 3.97 -2.09 -7.61
C GLN A 21 3.37 -1.27 -6.47
N VAL A 22 4.07 -0.19 -6.12
CA VAL A 22 3.51 0.83 -5.23
C VAL A 22 2.42 1.59 -5.98
N LEU A 23 1.19 1.54 -5.50
CA LEU A 23 0.05 2.16 -6.19
C LEU A 23 -0.89 2.87 -5.20
N ALA A 24 -1.26 4.10 -5.51
CA ALA A 24 -2.35 4.81 -4.84
C ALA A 24 -3.69 4.27 -5.33
N ILE A 25 -4.57 3.85 -4.42
CA ILE A 25 -5.88 3.26 -4.74
C ILE A 25 -7.06 4.08 -4.20
N HIS A 26 -6.78 5.29 -3.73
CA HIS A 26 -7.78 6.25 -3.29
C HIS A 26 -8.14 7.21 -4.44
N SER A 27 -9.38 7.67 -4.45
CA SER A 27 -9.83 8.72 -5.36
C SER A 27 -9.13 10.06 -5.02
N PRO A 28 -8.96 10.98 -5.99
CA PRO A 28 -8.33 12.29 -5.76
C PRO A 28 -9.00 13.14 -4.67
N GLY A 29 -10.30 12.93 -4.42
CA GLY A 29 -11.06 13.63 -3.38
C GLY A 29 -10.99 13.00 -1.99
N SER A 30 -10.26 11.90 -1.81
CA SER A 30 -10.17 11.25 -0.51
C SER A 30 -9.39 12.11 0.49
N ARG A 31 -9.90 12.20 1.73
CA ARG A 31 -9.21 12.87 2.83
C ARG A 31 -8.07 12.04 3.41
N ILE A 32 -8.05 10.74 3.12
CA ILE A 32 -7.07 9.78 3.61
C ILE A 32 -6.47 9.08 2.40
N GLN A 33 -5.15 9.06 2.32
CA GLN A 33 -4.47 8.34 1.26
C GLN A 33 -4.44 6.84 1.56
N VAL A 34 -4.74 6.04 0.55
CA VAL A 34 -4.66 4.57 0.61
C VAL A 34 -3.71 4.09 -0.49
N TRP A 35 -2.79 3.22 -0.10
CA TRP A 35 -1.71 2.70 -0.95
C TRP A 35 -1.62 1.19 -0.85
N VAL A 36 -1.26 0.55 -1.96
CA VAL A 36 -0.72 -0.80 -2.00
C VAL A 36 0.79 -0.69 -2.13
N VAL A 37 1.52 -1.37 -1.25
CA VAL A 37 3.00 -1.37 -1.21
C VAL A 37 3.46 -2.82 -1.12
N PRO A 38 4.23 -3.32 -2.11
CA PRO A 38 4.80 -4.66 -2.04
C PRO A 38 5.71 -4.80 -0.82
N THR A 39 5.62 -5.94 -0.14
CA THR A 39 6.50 -6.30 0.98
C THR A 39 7.45 -7.40 0.53
N ASP A 40 8.65 -7.40 1.12
CA ASP A 40 9.63 -8.48 0.96
C ASP A 40 10.29 -8.72 2.32
N GLU A 41 9.67 -9.57 3.11
CA GLU A 41 10.13 -9.92 4.45
C GLU A 41 11.47 -10.67 4.42
N GLY A 42 11.78 -11.39 3.34
CA GLY A 42 13.06 -12.08 3.17
C GLY A 42 14.21 -11.10 3.03
N LEU A 43 14.04 -10.07 2.19
CA LEU A 43 15.00 -8.98 2.04
C LEU A 43 15.14 -8.18 3.34
N VAL A 44 14.03 -7.90 4.03
CA VAL A 44 14.07 -7.22 5.33
C VAL A 44 14.86 -8.06 6.35
N ALA A 45 14.54 -9.34 6.50
CA ALA A 45 15.23 -10.23 7.41
C ALA A 45 16.73 -10.35 7.10
N ALA A 46 17.10 -10.46 5.82
CA ALA A 46 18.50 -10.49 5.39
C ALA A 46 19.24 -9.19 5.73
N ARG A 47 18.61 -8.03 5.52
CA ARG A 47 19.17 -6.72 5.89
C ARG A 47 19.34 -6.58 7.41
N GLU A 48 18.35 -7.03 8.19
CA GLU A 48 18.46 -6.99 9.65
C GLU A 48 19.57 -7.93 10.14
N ALA A 49 19.68 -9.15 9.60
CA ALA A 49 20.75 -10.08 9.94
C ALA A 49 22.14 -9.50 9.61
N ALA A 50 22.29 -8.85 8.45
CA ALA A 50 23.55 -8.22 8.04
C ALA A 50 23.99 -7.06 8.95
N ARG A 51 23.08 -6.44 9.72
CA ARG A 51 23.43 -5.39 10.70
C ARG A 51 23.96 -5.93 12.02
N LEU A 52 23.83 -7.24 12.27
CA LEU A 52 24.22 -7.88 13.53
C LEU A 52 25.65 -8.47 13.51
N ILE A 53 26.37 -8.29 12.40
CA ILE A 53 27.72 -8.83 12.16
C ILE A 53 28.64 -7.66 11.81
#